data_AF-A0A7C7Y0S5-F1
#
_entry.id   AF-A0A7C7Y0S5-F1
#
_cell.length_a   1.000
_cell.length_b   1.000
_cell.length_c   1.000
_cell.angle_alpha   90.00
_cell.angle_beta   90.00
_cell.angle_gamma   90.00
#
_symmetry.space_group_name_H-M   'P 1'
#
loop_
_entity.id
_entity.type
_entity.pdbx_description
1 polymer ?
#
loop_
_entity_poly.entity_id
_entity_poly.type
_entity_poly.pdbx_seq_one_letter_code
_entity_poly.pdbx_strand_id
1 'polypeptide(L)'
;MTDRTFAADGESGMAVRKLDFFDEMVWPVPLSFAGAISAMRFEQGDVLYRDKAAYCALEGAIPHGLSAIQVLLPQRSTRGLGSEVPGDRRQSNWRSEVTVELIDLEKGRSEVRVLSQGKLATALFTGDEAWLDTGREEPPLPASARDLQPRLEDSVGRFRGLSKTKKGSRFIFVVDLAGDASRSKASNVEAALRASGSVERIDLSPAEAGIEDPGRFHPALIVRGLAMAKRASHQVLPILRQCLYAGGSGTAPESDQASDRFSIGRHGILQNLD
;
A
#
# COMPACT_ATOMS: atom_id res chain seq x y z
N MET A 1 44.80 19.06 43.52
CA MET A 1 43.72 19.84 42.88
C MET A 1 43.92 19.72 41.39
N THR A 2 43.27 18.73 40.77
CA THR A 2 43.31 18.50 39.32
C THR A 2 41.90 18.71 38.81
N ASP A 3 41.78 19.79 38.05
CA ASP A 3 40.56 20.25 37.41
C ASP A 3 40.18 19.28 36.29
N ARG A 4 39.04 18.59 36.43
CA ARG A 4 38.47 17.71 35.40
C ARG A 4 37.32 18.44 34.73
N THR A 5 37.66 19.12 33.64
CA THR A 5 36.70 19.67 32.69
C THR A 5 36.00 18.51 31.98
N PHE A 6 34.72 18.29 32.28
CA PHE A 6 33.86 17.41 31.48
C PHE A 6 33.50 18.14 30.19
N ALA A 7 34.05 17.66 29.07
CA ALA A 7 33.62 18.08 27.74
C ALA A 7 32.16 17.65 27.55
N ALA A 8 31.30 18.61 27.21
CA ALA A 8 29.93 18.35 26.80
C ALA A 8 29.96 17.53 25.50
N ASP A 9 29.59 16.26 25.61
CA ASP A 9 29.37 15.38 24.47
C ASP A 9 28.34 15.99 23.53
N GLY A 10 28.74 16.10 22.27
CA GLY A 10 27.97 16.74 21.22
C GLY A 10 26.58 16.11 21.06
N GLU A 11 25.59 16.99 21.00
CA GLU A 11 24.24 16.67 20.54
C GLU A 11 24.32 16.10 19.12
N SER A 12 24.42 14.78 19.02
CA SER A 12 24.17 14.05 17.79
C SER A 12 22.68 14.16 17.52
N GLY A 13 22.28 15.27 16.90
CA GLY A 13 20.91 15.53 16.44
C GLY A 13 20.44 14.37 15.57
N MET A 14 19.72 13.45 16.19
CA MET A 14 19.22 12.25 15.55
C MET A 14 18.09 12.71 14.64
N ALA A 15 18.40 12.93 13.36
CA ALA A 15 17.45 13.40 12.37
C ALA A 15 16.22 12.47 12.39
N VAL A 16 15.09 13.01 12.86
CA VAL A 16 13.82 12.29 12.91
C VAL A 16 13.48 11.89 11.48
N ARG A 17 13.47 10.58 11.22
CA ARG A 17 13.07 10.07 9.90
C ARG A 17 11.62 10.48 9.67
N LYS A 18 11.40 11.23 8.59
CA LYS A 18 10.05 11.59 8.15
C LYS A 18 9.28 10.30 7.86
N LEU A 19 8.09 10.18 8.47
CA LEU A 19 7.18 9.07 8.20
C LEU A 19 6.44 9.32 6.89
N ASP A 20 6.29 8.25 6.11
CA ASP A 20 5.44 8.21 4.93
C ASP A 20 4.10 7.53 5.29
N PHE A 21 3.03 7.93 4.62
CA PHE A 21 1.66 7.51 4.92
C PHE A 21 0.96 6.99 3.66
N PHE A 22 -0.12 6.22 3.82
CA PHE A 22 -1.01 5.89 2.72
C PHE A 22 -1.87 7.12 2.37
N ASP A 23 -1.80 7.56 1.10
CA ASP A 23 -2.48 8.79 0.67
C ASP A 23 -4.00 8.66 0.59
N GLU A 24 -4.51 7.47 0.24
CA GLU A 24 -5.94 7.19 0.06
C GLU A 24 -6.68 6.79 1.36
N MET A 25 -5.99 6.82 2.51
CA MET A 25 -6.62 6.59 3.80
C MET A 25 -6.98 7.92 4.45
N VAL A 26 -8.22 8.05 4.95
CA VAL A 26 -8.64 9.24 5.68
C VAL A 26 -7.89 9.36 7.01
N TRP A 27 -7.71 8.26 7.73
CA TRP A 27 -6.79 8.22 8.85
C TRP A 27 -5.35 8.16 8.33
N PRO A 28 -4.42 8.93 8.91
CA PRO A 28 -3.04 8.94 8.48
C PRO A 28 -2.31 7.69 8.97
N VAL A 29 -2.48 6.57 8.27
CA VAL A 29 -1.81 5.31 8.61
C VAL A 29 -0.40 5.29 7.98
N PRO A 30 0.67 5.14 8.78
CA PRO A 30 2.03 5.07 8.26
C PRO A 30 2.27 3.85 7.36
N LEU A 31 3.18 3.97 6.39
CA LEU A 31 3.59 2.85 5.53
C LEU A 31 4.23 1.68 6.31
N SER A 32 4.70 1.89 7.55
CA SER A 32 5.15 0.81 8.42
C SER A 32 4.04 -0.18 8.78
N PHE A 33 2.76 0.21 8.66
CA PHE A 33 1.61 -0.69 8.82
C PHE A 33 1.25 -1.46 7.54
N ALA A 34 2.04 -1.37 6.47
CA ALA A 34 1.76 -2.08 5.21
C ALA A 34 1.46 -3.57 5.39
N GLY A 35 2.17 -4.25 6.30
CA GLY A 35 1.90 -5.66 6.62
C GLY A 35 0.51 -5.89 7.23
N ALA A 36 0.12 -5.06 8.21
CA ALA A 36 -1.19 -5.14 8.87
C ALA A 36 -2.32 -4.85 7.87
N ILE A 37 -2.15 -3.82 7.04
CA ILE A 37 -3.07 -3.45 5.98
C ILE A 37 -3.20 -4.56 4.93
N SER A 38 -2.08 -5.10 4.44
CA SER A 38 -2.09 -6.17 3.43
C SER A 38 -2.75 -7.44 3.94
N ALA A 39 -2.49 -7.77 5.22
CA ALA A 39 -3.08 -8.92 5.89
C ALA A 39 -4.53 -8.68 6.34
N MET A 40 -5.02 -7.44 6.33
CA MET A 40 -6.30 -7.04 6.93
C MET A 40 -6.39 -7.41 8.42
N ARG A 41 -5.29 -7.25 9.14
CA ARG A 41 -5.15 -7.70 10.52
C ARG A 41 -4.22 -6.78 11.28
N PHE A 42 -4.80 -6.00 12.18
CA PHE A 42 -4.06 -5.29 13.22
C PHE A 42 -3.90 -6.18 14.45
N GLU A 43 -2.80 -6.01 15.15
CA GLU A 43 -2.42 -6.86 16.29
C GLU A 43 -2.06 -6.02 17.52
N GLN A 44 -1.95 -6.68 18.66
CA GLN A 44 -1.64 -6.07 19.93
C GLN A 44 -0.41 -5.15 19.85
N GLY A 45 -0.60 -3.92 20.32
CA GLY A 45 0.44 -2.88 20.35
C GLY A 45 0.42 -1.96 19.14
N ASP A 46 -0.38 -2.25 18.11
CA ASP A 46 -0.64 -1.28 17.03
C ASP A 46 -1.37 -0.06 17.62
N VAL A 47 -0.83 1.14 17.35
CA VAL A 47 -1.44 2.42 17.76
C VAL A 47 -1.65 3.29 16.53
N LEU A 48 -2.88 3.76 16.36
CA LEU A 48 -3.33 4.51 15.20
C LEU A 48 -3.86 5.86 15.65
N TYR A 49 -3.28 6.94 15.14
CA TYR A 49 -3.68 8.31 15.48
C TYR A 49 -4.48 8.93 14.34
N ARG A 50 -5.41 9.82 14.71
CA ARG A 50 -6.17 10.60 13.72
C ARG A 50 -5.34 11.70 13.04
N ASP A 51 -4.25 12.12 13.67
CA ASP A 51 -3.37 13.18 13.18
C ASP A 51 -1.96 12.64 12.85
N LYS A 52 -1.41 13.06 11.71
CA LYS A 52 -0.03 12.74 11.28
C LYS A 52 0.99 13.19 12.33
N ALA A 53 0.79 14.35 12.95
CA ALA A 53 1.71 14.94 13.91
C ALA A 53 1.85 14.08 15.18
N ALA A 54 0.80 13.33 15.55
CA ALA A 54 0.80 12.51 16.75
C ALA A 54 1.63 11.22 16.65
N TYR A 55 2.12 10.88 15.46
CA TYR A 55 3.13 9.83 15.27
C TYR A 55 4.56 10.31 15.61
N CYS A 56 4.76 11.61 15.83
CA CYS A 56 6.02 12.16 16.34
C CYS A 56 5.96 12.27 17.88
N ALA A 57 7.11 12.50 18.50
CA ALA A 57 7.14 12.81 19.92
C ALA A 57 6.27 14.05 20.19
N LEU A 58 5.28 13.92 21.06
CA LEU A 58 4.48 15.04 21.51
C LEU A 58 5.29 15.84 22.53
N GLU A 59 5.69 17.05 22.15
CA GLU A 59 6.35 18.00 23.05
C GLU A 59 5.33 19.04 23.53
N GLY A 60 5.22 19.22 24.85
CA GLY A 60 4.35 20.23 25.45
C GLY A 60 2.89 19.79 25.59
N ALA A 61 1.96 20.67 25.20
CA ALA A 61 0.53 20.44 25.39
C ALA A 61 -0.04 19.45 24.36
N ILE A 62 -0.93 18.56 24.79
CA ILE A 62 -1.63 17.63 23.91
C ILE A 62 -2.54 18.44 22.97
N PRO A 63 -2.44 18.25 21.64
CA PRO A 63 -3.32 18.93 20.69
C PRO A 63 -4.81 18.68 20.97
N HIS A 64 -5.63 19.71 20.79
CA HIS A 64 -7.07 19.62 20.97
C HIS A 64 -7.69 18.61 20.00
N GLY A 65 -8.61 17.77 20.50
CA GLY A 65 -9.28 16.74 19.71
C GLY A 65 -8.39 15.55 19.31
N LEU A 66 -7.19 15.42 19.90
CA LEU A 66 -6.33 14.30 19.59
C LEU A 66 -6.90 12.99 20.16
N SER A 67 -7.09 12.02 19.27
CA SER A 67 -7.53 10.68 19.62
C SER A 67 -6.64 9.61 19.01
N ALA A 68 -6.64 8.43 19.64
CA ALA A 68 -5.93 7.26 19.18
C ALA A 68 -6.80 6.00 19.31
N ILE A 69 -6.47 4.99 18.52
CA ILE A 69 -6.95 3.63 18.67
C ILE A 69 -5.74 2.77 18.99
N GLN A 70 -5.76 2.09 20.12
CA GLN A 70 -4.76 1.09 20.46
C GLN A 70 -5.37 -0.31 20.34
N VAL A 71 -4.70 -1.20 19.61
CA VAL A 71 -5.12 -2.59 19.51
C VAL A 71 -4.61 -3.36 20.73
N LEU A 72 -5.53 -3.97 21.46
CA LEU A 72 -5.25 -4.78 22.64
C LEU A 72 -5.17 -6.28 22.29
N LEU A 73 -6.03 -6.75 21.39
CA LEU A 73 -6.09 -8.12 20.87
C LEU A 73 -6.45 -8.11 19.38
N PRO A 74 -6.02 -9.10 18.57
CA PRO A 74 -5.33 -10.33 18.95
C PRO A 74 -3.87 -10.11 19.35
N GLN A 75 -3.29 -11.04 20.12
CA GLN A 75 -1.86 -11.00 20.44
C GLN A 75 -1.01 -10.94 19.17
N ARG A 76 0.11 -10.23 19.26
CA ARG A 76 1.08 -10.13 18.17
C ARG A 76 1.57 -11.52 17.79
N SER A 77 1.40 -11.89 16.53
CA SER A 77 1.81 -13.21 16.06
C SER A 77 3.34 -13.26 16.04
N THR A 78 3.96 -13.93 17.03
CA THR A 78 5.43 -14.10 17.09
C THR A 78 5.97 -15.03 16.00
N ARG A 79 5.08 -15.77 15.32
CA ARG A 79 5.42 -16.60 14.17
C ARG A 79 4.81 -15.96 12.93
N GLY A 80 5.66 -15.67 11.94
CA GLY A 80 5.21 -15.42 10.58
C GLY A 80 4.35 -16.59 10.17
N LEU A 81 3.03 -16.38 10.09
CA LEU A 81 2.06 -17.42 9.75
C LEU A 81 2.45 -17.98 8.37
N GLY A 82 3.10 -19.15 8.40
CA GLY A 82 3.44 -19.95 7.23
C GLY A 82 2.20 -20.16 6.37
N SER A 83 2.37 -20.07 5.05
CA SER A 83 1.31 -20.06 4.06
C SER A 83 0.71 -21.45 3.80
N GLU A 84 0.14 -22.11 4.80
CA GLU A 84 -0.24 -23.53 4.65
C GLU A 84 -1.75 -23.85 4.67
N VAL A 85 -2.63 -22.85 4.76
CA VAL A 85 -4.05 -23.09 4.45
C VAL A 85 -4.42 -22.42 3.13
N PRO A 86 -4.75 -23.19 2.07
CA PRO A 86 -5.37 -22.66 0.88
C PRO A 86 -6.78 -22.20 1.24
N GLY A 87 -6.94 -20.89 1.46
CA GLY A 87 -8.20 -20.24 1.79
C GLY A 87 -8.05 -18.73 1.70
N ASP A 88 -9.17 -18.00 1.70
CA ASP A 88 -9.15 -16.54 1.68
C ASP A 88 -8.79 -15.98 3.06
N ARG A 89 -7.49 -16.02 3.39
CA ARG A 89 -6.93 -15.49 4.64
C ARG A 89 -7.33 -14.03 4.86
N ARG A 90 -7.52 -13.24 3.80
CA ARG A 90 -7.99 -11.87 3.90
C ARG A 90 -9.44 -11.84 4.41
N GLN A 91 -10.32 -12.67 3.88
CA GLN A 91 -11.70 -12.77 4.36
C GLN A 91 -11.77 -13.26 5.81
N SER A 92 -10.96 -14.25 6.18
CA SER A 92 -10.90 -14.73 7.57
C SER A 92 -10.42 -13.65 8.53
N ASN A 93 -9.35 -12.92 8.18
CA ASN A 93 -8.84 -11.82 8.99
C ASN A 93 -9.86 -10.68 9.07
N TRP A 94 -10.47 -10.28 7.95
CA TRP A 94 -11.49 -9.22 7.89
C TRP A 94 -12.65 -9.45 8.86
N ARG A 95 -13.09 -10.71 8.98
CA ARG A 95 -14.18 -11.10 9.90
C ARG A 95 -13.71 -11.43 11.31
N SER A 96 -12.41 -11.49 11.55
CA SER A 96 -11.88 -11.83 12.87
C SER A 96 -12.09 -10.69 13.85
N GLU A 97 -12.26 -11.06 15.12
CA GLU A 97 -12.43 -10.13 16.21
C GLU A 97 -11.11 -9.37 16.51
N VAL A 98 -11.25 -8.11 16.90
CA VAL A 98 -10.19 -7.25 17.40
C VAL A 98 -10.74 -6.50 18.61
N THR A 99 -9.95 -6.49 19.69
CA THR A 99 -10.24 -5.67 20.87
C THR A 99 -9.38 -4.43 20.77
N VAL A 100 -10.02 -3.26 20.85
CA VAL A 100 -9.38 -1.96 20.74
C VAL A 100 -9.71 -1.09 21.95
N GLU A 101 -8.77 -0.25 22.33
CA GLU A 101 -8.98 0.87 23.24
C GLU A 101 -9.07 2.15 22.43
N LEU A 102 -10.20 2.84 22.52
CA LEU A 102 -10.43 4.16 21.95
C LEU A 102 -10.00 5.19 22.98
N ILE A 103 -9.00 6.02 22.67
CA ILE A 103 -8.37 6.92 23.61
C ILE A 103 -8.64 8.37 23.17
N ASP A 104 -9.30 9.14 24.02
CA ASP A 104 -9.37 10.61 23.95
C ASP A 104 -8.22 11.17 24.78
N LEU A 105 -7.12 11.51 24.09
CA LEU A 105 -5.86 11.92 24.72
C LEU A 105 -6.01 13.29 25.40
N GLU A 106 -6.86 14.15 24.86
CA GLU A 106 -7.14 15.46 25.44
C GLU A 106 -7.88 15.32 26.77
N LYS A 107 -8.94 14.50 26.82
CA LYS A 107 -9.77 14.34 28.02
C LYS A 107 -9.21 13.31 29.00
N GLY A 108 -8.18 12.58 28.63
CA GLY A 108 -7.63 11.47 29.42
C GLY A 108 -8.65 10.37 29.67
N ARG A 109 -9.52 10.09 28.68
CA ARG A 109 -10.55 9.05 28.76
C ARG A 109 -10.27 7.95 27.76
N SER A 110 -10.59 6.73 28.14
CA SER A 110 -10.56 5.60 27.21
C SER A 110 -11.76 4.68 27.38
N GLU A 111 -12.08 3.98 26.30
CA GLU A 111 -13.15 2.99 26.24
C GLU A 111 -12.64 1.76 25.47
N VAL A 112 -12.83 0.57 26.03
CA VAL A 112 -12.49 -0.68 25.35
C VAL A 112 -13.69 -1.19 24.56
N ARG A 113 -13.48 -1.56 23.30
CA ARG A 113 -14.48 -2.14 22.42
C ARG A 113 -13.98 -3.43 21.77
N VAL A 114 -14.92 -4.31 21.48
CA VAL A 114 -14.70 -5.57 20.76
C VAL A 114 -15.49 -5.51 19.46
N LEU A 115 -14.81 -5.55 18.32
CA LEU A 115 -15.39 -5.39 16.99
C LEU A 115 -14.62 -6.26 15.98
N SER A 116 -14.98 -6.22 14.69
CA SER A 116 -14.24 -6.95 13.66
C SER A 116 -13.07 -6.14 13.09
N GLN A 117 -12.04 -6.82 12.59
CA GLN A 117 -10.94 -6.16 11.85
C GLN A 117 -11.47 -5.34 10.67
N GLY A 118 -12.51 -5.80 10.00
CA GLY A 118 -13.18 -5.08 8.91
C GLY A 118 -13.74 -3.75 9.37
N LYS A 119 -14.45 -3.71 10.50
CA LYS A 119 -14.95 -2.47 11.11
C LYS A 119 -13.83 -1.48 11.44
N LEU A 120 -12.76 -1.95 12.06
CA LEU A 120 -11.58 -1.13 12.34
C LEU A 120 -10.97 -0.59 11.05
N ALA A 121 -10.66 -1.45 10.09
CA ALA A 121 -10.06 -1.07 8.82
C ALA A 121 -10.94 -0.07 8.06
N THR A 122 -12.25 -0.29 7.96
CA THR A 122 -13.18 0.62 7.29
C THR A 122 -13.27 1.97 7.99
N ALA A 123 -13.22 2.03 9.33
CA ALA A 123 -13.14 3.30 10.06
C ALA A 123 -11.88 4.08 9.67
N LEU A 124 -10.72 3.42 9.57
CA LEU A 124 -9.47 4.05 9.15
C LEU A 124 -9.51 4.52 7.69
N PHE A 125 -10.08 3.71 6.81
CA PHE A 125 -10.13 3.99 5.38
C PHE A 125 -11.04 5.18 5.07
N THR A 126 -12.22 5.21 5.69
CA THR A 126 -13.27 6.18 5.38
C THR A 126 -13.33 7.36 6.33
N GLY A 127 -12.71 7.25 7.52
CA GLY A 127 -12.84 8.21 8.60
C GLY A 127 -14.17 8.17 9.35
N ASP A 128 -15.09 7.28 8.96
CA ASP A 128 -16.39 7.12 9.61
C ASP A 128 -16.25 6.26 10.89
N GLU A 129 -16.14 6.93 12.03
CA GLU A 129 -16.06 6.28 13.34
C GLU A 129 -17.32 5.53 13.75
N ALA A 130 -18.47 5.71 13.07
CA ALA A 130 -19.63 4.88 13.33
C ALA A 130 -19.40 3.42 12.93
N TRP A 131 -18.32 3.09 12.19
CA TRP A 131 -17.87 1.71 12.01
C TRP A 131 -17.32 1.07 13.30
N LEU A 132 -16.93 1.88 14.28
CA LEU A 132 -16.48 1.42 15.59
C LEU A 132 -17.65 1.08 16.54
N ASP A 133 -18.90 1.20 16.07
CA ASP A 133 -20.07 0.68 16.77
C ASP A 133 -20.18 -0.84 16.59
N THR A 134 -20.21 -1.55 17.71
CA THR A 134 -20.33 -3.01 17.75
C THR A 134 -21.65 -3.49 17.12
N GLY A 135 -22.72 -2.70 17.24
CA GLY A 135 -24.05 -3.03 16.73
C GLY A 135 -24.24 -2.81 15.23
N ARG A 136 -23.30 -2.14 14.55
CA ARG A 136 -23.38 -1.91 13.10
C ARG A 136 -23.17 -3.22 12.32
N GLU A 137 -23.77 -3.31 11.14
CA GLU A 137 -23.52 -4.42 10.21
C GLU A 137 -22.03 -4.50 9.82
N GLU A 138 -21.56 -5.69 9.46
CA GLU A 138 -20.19 -5.89 9.00
C GLU A 138 -19.95 -5.24 7.63
N PRO A 139 -18.85 -4.48 7.44
CA PRO A 139 -18.55 -3.89 6.15
C PRO A 139 -18.20 -4.96 5.10
N PRO A 140 -18.52 -4.71 3.81
CA PRO A 140 -18.09 -5.59 2.73
C PRO A 140 -16.56 -5.64 2.65
N LEU A 141 -16.03 -6.80 2.28
CA LEU A 141 -14.59 -6.97 2.05
C LEU A 141 -14.15 -6.13 0.84
N PRO A 142 -13.14 -5.26 0.95
CA PRO A 142 -12.66 -4.46 -0.17
C PRO A 142 -12.09 -5.33 -1.29
N ALA A 143 -12.45 -4.99 -2.52
CA ALA A 143 -11.99 -5.64 -3.73
C ALA A 143 -10.45 -5.57 -3.85
N SER A 144 -9.86 -6.63 -4.39
CA SER A 144 -8.42 -6.86 -4.47
C SER A 144 -7.81 -6.31 -5.77
N ALA A 145 -6.48 -6.35 -5.87
CA ALA A 145 -5.78 -6.05 -7.13
C ALA A 145 -6.25 -6.92 -8.30
N ARG A 146 -6.63 -8.18 -8.03
CA ARG A 146 -7.16 -9.12 -9.03
C ARG A 146 -8.52 -8.67 -9.56
N ASP A 147 -9.33 -8.03 -8.72
CA ASP A 147 -10.64 -7.51 -9.09
C ASP A 147 -10.55 -6.17 -9.82
N LEU A 148 -9.47 -5.41 -9.59
CA LEU A 148 -9.18 -4.15 -10.27
C LEU A 148 -8.53 -4.37 -11.65
N GLN A 149 -7.72 -5.40 -11.81
CA GLN A 149 -6.99 -5.70 -13.05
C GLN A 149 -7.86 -5.70 -14.33
N PRO A 150 -9.07 -6.31 -14.36
CA PRO A 150 -9.92 -6.31 -15.55
C PRO A 150 -10.46 -4.93 -15.93
N ARG A 151 -10.37 -3.94 -15.04
CA ARG A 151 -10.86 -2.57 -15.25
C ARG A 151 -9.78 -1.59 -15.69
N LEU A 152 -8.55 -2.06 -15.94
CA LEU A 152 -7.45 -1.17 -16.34
C LEU A 152 -7.73 -0.42 -17.66
N GLU A 153 -8.57 -0.97 -18.54
CA GLU A 153 -8.95 -0.31 -19.80
C GLU A 153 -9.66 1.03 -19.55
N ASP A 154 -10.48 1.13 -18.50
CA ASP A 154 -11.19 2.35 -18.11
C ASP A 154 -10.20 3.50 -17.78
N SER A 155 -8.99 3.17 -17.34
CA SER A 155 -7.97 4.14 -16.94
C SER A 155 -7.17 4.75 -18.09
N VAL A 156 -7.20 4.13 -19.27
CA VAL A 156 -6.35 4.49 -20.42
C VAL A 156 -6.50 5.96 -20.80
N GLY A 157 -7.75 6.45 -20.85
CA GLY A 157 -8.06 7.83 -21.19
C GLY A 157 -7.43 8.84 -20.22
N ARG A 158 -7.46 8.55 -18.91
CA ARG A 158 -6.87 9.39 -17.87
C ARG A 158 -5.36 9.50 -18.01
N PHE A 159 -4.66 8.39 -18.18
CA PHE A 159 -3.22 8.41 -18.41
C PHE A 159 -2.82 9.15 -19.68
N ARG A 160 -3.63 9.08 -20.75
CA ARG A 160 -3.36 9.83 -22.00
C ARG A 160 -3.43 11.34 -21.78
N GLY A 161 -4.37 11.81 -20.96
CA GLY A 161 -4.51 13.22 -20.61
C GLY A 161 -3.34 13.74 -19.78
N LEU A 162 -2.94 12.98 -18.75
CA LEU A 162 -1.94 13.41 -17.75
C LEU A 162 -0.49 13.25 -18.18
N SER A 163 -0.19 12.28 -19.06
CA SER A 163 1.19 11.99 -19.46
C SER A 163 1.78 13.09 -20.34
N LYS A 164 2.99 13.54 -19.98
CA LYS A 164 3.83 14.44 -20.80
C LYS A 164 4.39 13.70 -22.01
N THR A 165 4.64 12.40 -21.88
CA THR A 165 5.08 11.53 -22.96
C THR A 165 3.93 11.27 -23.93
N LYS A 166 3.96 11.93 -25.09
CA LYS A 166 2.94 11.76 -26.14
C LYS A 166 3.25 10.67 -27.17
N LYS A 167 4.52 10.31 -27.36
CA LYS A 167 4.97 9.30 -28.34
C LYS A 167 5.82 8.21 -27.71
N GLY A 168 5.63 6.95 -28.11
CA GLY A 168 6.37 5.79 -27.62
C GLY A 168 5.44 4.69 -27.10
N SER A 169 5.65 4.27 -25.85
CA SER A 169 4.85 3.20 -25.25
C SER A 169 4.53 3.48 -23.79
N ARG A 170 3.46 2.87 -23.30
CA ARG A 170 3.04 2.95 -21.90
C ARG A 170 2.63 1.59 -21.38
N PHE A 171 3.13 1.24 -20.19
CA PHE A 171 2.67 0.09 -19.45
C PHE A 171 1.83 0.54 -18.25
N ILE A 172 0.58 0.10 -18.18
CA ILE A 172 -0.38 0.43 -17.12
C ILE A 172 -0.69 -0.85 -16.32
N PHE A 173 -0.56 -0.82 -15.00
CA PHE A 173 -0.80 -1.99 -14.16
C PHE A 173 -1.26 -1.61 -12.75
N VAL A 174 -1.85 -2.58 -12.04
CA VAL A 174 -2.27 -2.39 -10.64
C VAL A 174 -1.08 -2.64 -9.71
N VAL A 175 -0.92 -1.77 -8.71
CA VAL A 175 0.03 -1.96 -7.61
C VAL A 175 -0.73 -1.96 -6.29
N ASP A 176 -0.37 -2.90 -5.41
CA ASP A 176 -0.82 -2.91 -4.02
C ASP A 176 0.31 -2.36 -3.15
N LEU A 177 0.12 -1.14 -2.64
CA LEU A 177 1.10 -0.48 -1.81
C LEU A 177 1.24 -1.12 -0.43
N ALA A 178 0.26 -1.91 0.02
CA ALA A 178 0.39 -2.66 1.26
C ALA A 178 1.18 -3.97 1.06
N GLY A 179 1.09 -4.58 -0.11
CA GLY A 179 1.75 -5.85 -0.42
C GLY A 179 3.24 -5.73 -0.79
N ASP A 180 4.14 -6.30 0.02
CA ASP A 180 5.59 -6.30 -0.22
C ASP A 180 5.98 -6.86 -1.59
N ALA A 181 5.39 -8.00 -1.97
CA ALA A 181 5.62 -8.63 -3.27
C ALA A 181 5.17 -7.73 -4.43
N SER A 182 4.05 -7.02 -4.26
CA SER A 182 3.50 -6.11 -5.27
C SER A 182 4.38 -4.88 -5.44
N ARG A 183 4.81 -4.26 -4.32
CA ARG A 183 5.76 -3.13 -4.34
C ARG A 183 7.10 -3.53 -4.96
N SER A 184 7.64 -4.68 -4.57
CA SER A 184 8.91 -5.20 -5.11
C SER A 184 8.82 -5.45 -6.61
N LYS A 185 7.73 -6.07 -7.07
CA LYS A 185 7.45 -6.27 -8.50
C LYS A 185 7.36 -4.94 -9.24
N ALA A 186 6.59 -3.97 -8.71
CA ALA A 186 6.43 -2.66 -9.33
C ALA A 186 7.78 -1.90 -9.43
N SER A 187 8.60 -1.96 -8.38
CA SER A 187 9.95 -1.40 -8.35
C SER A 187 10.87 -2.07 -9.38
N ASN A 188 10.83 -3.40 -9.49
CA ASN A 188 11.64 -4.14 -10.45
C ASN A 188 11.24 -3.84 -11.91
N VAL A 189 9.94 -3.74 -12.19
CA VAL A 189 9.44 -3.33 -13.51
C VAL A 189 9.93 -1.93 -13.84
N GLU A 190 9.76 -0.97 -12.92
CA GLU A 190 10.20 0.41 -13.13
C GLU A 190 11.72 0.50 -13.34
N ALA A 191 12.52 -0.18 -12.51
CA ALA A 191 13.97 -0.24 -12.64
C ALA A 191 14.41 -0.85 -13.97
N ALA A 192 13.82 -1.96 -14.40
CA ALA A 192 14.13 -2.61 -15.68
C ALA A 192 13.83 -1.70 -16.88
N LEU A 193 12.70 -0.99 -16.84
CA LEU A 193 12.35 -0.01 -17.88
C LEU A 193 13.30 1.20 -17.85
N ARG A 194 13.65 1.71 -16.65
CA ARG A 194 14.58 2.84 -16.47
C ARG A 194 16.00 2.52 -16.95
N ALA A 195 16.46 1.27 -16.77
CA ALA A 195 17.75 0.82 -17.29
C ALA A 195 17.83 0.92 -18.83
N SER A 196 16.68 0.94 -19.49
CA SER A 196 16.60 1.11 -20.94
C SER A 196 16.40 2.58 -21.38
N GLY A 197 16.00 3.49 -20.50
CA GLY A 197 15.85 4.91 -20.83
C GLY A 197 14.97 5.68 -19.86
N SER A 198 14.64 6.92 -20.20
CA SER A 198 13.76 7.75 -19.37
C SER A 198 12.36 7.15 -19.26
N VAL A 199 11.87 7.03 -18.02
CA VAL A 199 10.52 6.57 -17.70
C VAL A 199 9.78 7.69 -16.98
N GLU A 200 8.64 8.11 -17.52
CA GLU A 200 7.67 8.93 -16.80
C GLU A 200 6.76 8.02 -15.99
N ARG A 201 6.71 8.23 -14.67
CA ARG A 201 5.80 7.51 -13.76
C ARG A 201 4.63 8.40 -13.37
N ILE A 202 3.44 7.82 -13.43
CA ILE A 202 2.21 8.41 -12.94
C ILE A 202 1.51 7.34 -12.11
N ASP A 203 1.19 7.67 -10.86
CA ASP A 203 0.40 6.84 -9.98
C ASP A 203 -0.94 7.55 -9.79
N LEU A 204 -2.04 6.80 -9.92
CA LEU A 204 -3.40 7.29 -9.73
C LEU A 204 -4.13 6.36 -8.77
N SER A 205 -4.94 6.93 -7.88
CA SER A 205 -5.94 6.13 -7.16
C SER A 205 -6.98 5.56 -8.14
N PRO A 206 -7.78 4.56 -7.75
CA PRO A 206 -8.87 4.07 -8.60
C PRO A 206 -9.83 5.19 -9.04
N ALA A 207 -10.12 6.15 -8.15
CA ALA A 207 -10.97 7.30 -8.46
C ALA A 207 -10.33 8.22 -9.51
N GLU A 208 -9.06 8.58 -9.32
CA GLU A 208 -8.31 9.44 -10.26
C GLU A 208 -8.09 8.76 -11.62
N ALA A 209 -7.95 7.44 -11.61
CA ALA A 209 -7.88 6.59 -12.79
C ALA A 209 -9.23 6.48 -13.51
N GLY A 210 -10.33 7.01 -12.95
CA GLY A 210 -11.66 6.97 -13.58
C GLY A 210 -12.34 5.61 -13.49
N ILE A 211 -11.93 4.75 -12.56
CA ILE A 211 -12.57 3.46 -12.30
C ILE A 211 -13.91 3.69 -11.61
N GLU A 212 -14.97 3.04 -12.10
CA GLU A 212 -16.30 3.11 -11.50
C GLU A 212 -16.31 2.46 -10.10
N ASP A 213 -17.06 3.08 -9.19
CA ASP A 213 -17.21 2.65 -7.79
C ASP A 213 -15.85 2.46 -7.09
N PRO A 214 -15.01 3.50 -7.03
CA PRO A 214 -13.64 3.38 -6.53
C PRO A 214 -13.58 3.00 -5.04
N GLY A 215 -14.61 3.37 -4.25
CA GLY A 215 -14.68 3.10 -2.81
C GLY A 215 -14.80 1.62 -2.46
N ARG A 216 -15.15 0.75 -3.41
CA ARG A 216 -15.20 -0.71 -3.19
C ARG A 216 -13.82 -1.36 -3.13
N PHE A 217 -12.79 -0.70 -3.65
CA PHE A 217 -11.44 -1.25 -3.74
C PHE A 217 -10.66 -0.97 -2.47
N HIS A 218 -9.68 -1.82 -2.20
CA HIS A 218 -8.76 -1.58 -1.10
C HIS A 218 -7.97 -0.26 -1.31
N PRO A 219 -7.89 0.65 -0.32
CA PRO A 219 -7.34 1.99 -0.50
C PRO A 219 -5.82 2.00 -0.79
N ALA A 220 -5.10 0.95 -0.44
CA ALA A 220 -3.68 0.84 -0.82
C ALA A 220 -3.46 0.44 -2.30
N LEU A 221 -4.54 0.21 -3.07
CA LEU A 221 -4.41 -0.07 -4.49
C LEU A 221 -4.27 1.22 -5.28
N ILE A 222 -3.32 1.22 -6.21
CA ILE A 222 -3.17 2.28 -7.20
C ILE A 222 -3.10 1.67 -8.60
N VAL A 223 -3.41 2.48 -9.60
CA VAL A 223 -3.08 2.20 -11.00
C VAL A 223 -1.82 2.98 -11.34
N ARG A 224 -0.77 2.27 -11.76
CA ARG A 224 0.51 2.86 -12.15
C ARG A 224 0.67 2.82 -13.66
N GLY A 225 0.99 3.96 -14.24
CA GLY A 225 1.39 4.12 -15.64
C GLY A 225 2.88 4.45 -15.74
N LEU A 226 3.62 3.67 -16.52
CA LEU A 226 5.02 3.91 -16.87
C LEU A 226 5.11 4.18 -18.36
N ALA A 227 5.39 5.42 -18.75
CA ALA A 227 5.53 5.82 -20.14
C ALA A 227 7.01 5.96 -20.53
N MET A 228 7.39 5.38 -21.67
CA MET A 228 8.73 5.54 -22.24
C MET A 228 8.65 6.25 -23.59
N ALA A 229 9.32 7.38 -23.67
CA ALA A 229 9.38 8.18 -24.88
C ALA A 229 10.14 7.46 -26.00
N LYS A 230 9.63 7.55 -27.23
CA LYS A 230 10.30 7.06 -28.46
C LYS A 230 10.63 5.55 -28.48
N ARG A 231 10.02 4.76 -27.60
CA ARG A 231 10.15 3.30 -27.58
C ARG A 231 8.84 2.68 -28.03
N ALA A 232 8.88 1.82 -29.03
CA ALA A 232 7.70 1.10 -29.50
C ALA A 232 7.44 -0.15 -28.65
N SER A 233 6.19 -0.64 -28.61
CA SER A 233 5.82 -1.73 -27.69
C SER A 233 6.65 -3.00 -27.90
N HIS A 234 7.05 -3.31 -29.13
CA HIS A 234 7.90 -4.46 -29.45
C HIS A 234 9.30 -4.39 -28.82
N GLN A 235 9.80 -3.20 -28.50
CA GLN A 235 11.09 -3.00 -27.81
C GLN A 235 10.94 -3.10 -26.28
N VAL A 236 9.73 -2.86 -25.78
CA VAL A 236 9.40 -2.81 -24.34
C VAL A 236 8.98 -4.19 -23.84
N LEU A 237 8.22 -4.92 -24.65
CA LEU A 237 7.67 -6.22 -24.31
C LEU A 237 8.74 -7.23 -23.85
N PRO A 238 9.93 -7.35 -24.50
CA PRO A 238 10.98 -8.25 -24.04
C PRO A 238 11.50 -7.91 -22.63
N ILE A 239 11.64 -6.61 -22.31
CA ILE A 239 12.08 -6.14 -20.99
C ILE A 239 11.05 -6.55 -19.93
N LEU A 240 9.76 -6.30 -20.21
CA LEU A 240 8.66 -6.68 -19.32
C LEU A 240 8.57 -8.20 -19.15
N ARG A 241 8.73 -8.97 -20.23
CA ARG A 241 8.75 -10.43 -20.16
C ARG A 241 9.87 -10.93 -19.25
N GLN A 242 11.08 -10.41 -19.42
CA GLN A 242 12.21 -10.78 -18.60
C GLN A 242 11.95 -10.46 -17.12
N CYS A 243 11.52 -9.25 -16.77
CA CYS A 243 11.35 -8.89 -15.35
C CYS A 243 10.13 -9.55 -14.68
N LEU A 244 9.06 -9.84 -15.43
CA LEU A 244 7.83 -10.41 -14.89
C LEU A 244 7.88 -11.94 -14.74
N TYR A 245 8.70 -12.64 -15.54
CA TYR A 245 8.79 -14.11 -15.54
C TYR A 245 10.15 -14.66 -15.10
N ALA A 246 11.26 -13.93 -15.24
CA ALA A 246 12.59 -14.44 -14.86
C ALA A 246 12.89 -14.38 -13.35
N GLY A 247 11.91 -13.99 -12.53
CA GLY A 247 11.99 -14.02 -11.07
C GLY A 247 12.07 -15.42 -10.45
N GLY A 248 11.91 -16.49 -11.26
CA GLY A 248 12.18 -17.87 -10.86
C GLY A 248 13.41 -18.39 -11.61
N SER A 249 14.55 -18.50 -10.91
CA SER A 249 15.82 -19.11 -11.37
C SER A 249 16.42 -18.54 -12.67
N GLY A 250 17.53 -17.80 -12.54
CA GLY A 250 18.25 -17.07 -13.59
C GLY A 250 18.91 -17.91 -14.71
N THR A 251 18.28 -18.98 -15.17
CA THR A 251 18.64 -19.66 -16.41
C THR A 251 17.68 -19.23 -17.51
N ALA A 252 18.16 -18.40 -18.43
CA ALA A 252 17.46 -18.15 -19.69
C ALA A 252 17.21 -19.51 -20.37
N PRO A 253 15.96 -19.89 -20.69
CA PRO A 253 15.72 -21.11 -21.44
C PRO A 253 16.30 -20.94 -22.85
N GLU A 254 17.37 -21.68 -23.16
CA GLU A 254 18.05 -21.72 -24.47
C GLU A 254 17.23 -22.45 -25.56
N SER A 255 15.91 -22.57 -25.44
CA SER A 255 15.11 -23.28 -26.45
C SER A 255 13.87 -22.51 -26.91
N ASP A 256 13.88 -22.20 -28.21
CA ASP A 256 12.85 -21.52 -29.03
C ASP A 256 11.49 -22.26 -29.11
N GLN A 257 11.26 -23.31 -28.30
CA GLN A 257 10.07 -24.16 -28.41
C GLN A 257 9.28 -24.34 -27.11
N ALA A 258 9.67 -23.72 -26.01
CA ALA A 258 8.82 -23.65 -24.83
C ALA A 258 7.67 -22.66 -25.10
N SER A 259 6.49 -23.21 -25.41
CA SER A 259 5.23 -22.50 -25.67
C SER A 259 5.17 -21.16 -24.93
N ASP A 260 5.07 -20.06 -25.67
CA ASP A 260 5.09 -18.70 -25.14
C ASP A 260 3.84 -18.43 -24.26
N ARG A 261 3.87 -18.93 -23.02
CA ARG A 261 2.82 -18.74 -22.01
C ARG A 261 2.86 -17.34 -21.40
N PHE A 262 3.72 -16.46 -21.92
CA PHE A 262 3.78 -15.07 -21.51
C PHE A 262 2.53 -14.35 -21.98
N SER A 263 1.77 -13.78 -21.04
CA SER A 263 0.64 -12.92 -21.36
C SER A 263 0.77 -11.62 -20.59
N ILE A 264 1.10 -10.54 -21.31
CA ILE A 264 1.22 -9.21 -20.72
C ILE A 264 -0.10 -8.77 -20.05
N GLY A 265 -1.25 -9.18 -20.60
CA GLY A 265 -2.59 -8.88 -20.07
C GLY A 265 -2.81 -9.36 -18.62
N ARG A 266 -2.11 -10.42 -18.19
CA ARG A 266 -2.15 -10.90 -16.79
C ARG A 266 -1.42 -9.97 -15.81
N HIS A 267 -0.65 -9.02 -16.33
CA HIS A 267 0.18 -8.13 -15.54
C HIS A 267 -0.17 -6.66 -15.74
N GLY A 268 -0.80 -6.30 -16.86
CA GLY A 268 -1.18 -4.93 -17.17
C GLY A 268 -1.54 -4.78 -18.64
N ILE A 269 -1.63 -3.52 -19.08
CA ILE A 269 -1.89 -3.13 -20.46
C ILE A 269 -0.63 -2.46 -20.99
N LEU A 270 -0.09 -2.95 -22.10
CA LEU A 270 0.97 -2.28 -22.86
C LEU A 270 0.35 -1.61 -24.09
N GLN A 271 0.56 -0.31 -24.23
CA GLN A 271 0.00 0.51 -25.31
C GLN A 271 1.11 1.21 -26.10
N ASN A 272 0.88 1.37 -27.40
CA ASN A 272 1.60 2.36 -28.21
C ASN A 272 0.98 3.75 -28.00
N LEU A 273 1.84 4.76 -28.01
CA LEU A 273 1.48 6.17 -27.98
C LEU A 273 1.92 6.75 -29.33
N ASP A 274 0.95 7.18 -30.13
CA ASP A 274 1.15 7.72 -31.49
C ASP A 274 1.35 9.24 -31.50
#